data_AF-A0A6M0BBS3-F1
#
_entry.id   AF-A0A6M0BBS3-F1
#
_cell.length_a   1.000
_cell.length_b   1.000
_cell.length_c   1.000
_cell.angle_alpha   90.00
_cell.angle_beta   90.00
_cell.angle_gamma   90.00
#
_symmetry.space_group_name_H-M   'P 1'
#
loop_
_entity.id
_entity.type
_entity.pdbx_description
1 polymer ?
#
loop_
_entity_poly.entity_id
_entity_poly.type
_entity_poly.pdbx_seq_one_letter_code
_entity_poly.pdbx_strand_id
1 'polypeptide(L)' 'CSNCGNKVPKKLHVRWHDCPHCGCSLDRDHNAAINIRNRAAGFEVTVR' A
#
# COMPACT_ATOMS: atom_id res chain seq x y z
N CYS A 1 1.92 -2.29 1.24
CA CYS A 1 0.99 -1.34 1.89
C CYS A 1 1.77 -0.06 2.05
N SER A 2 1.24 1.08 1.64
CA SER A 2 1.99 2.35 1.72
C SER A 2 2.28 2.80 3.15
N ASN A 3 1.60 2.22 4.16
CA ASN A 3 1.77 2.55 5.56
C ASN A 3 2.77 1.65 6.32
N CYS A 4 2.85 0.35 5.98
CA CYS A 4 3.65 -0.62 6.74
C CYS A 4 4.56 -1.52 5.90
N GLY A 5 4.67 -1.29 4.59
CA GLY A 5 5.55 -2.07 3.72
C GLY A 5 5.04 -3.46 3.36
N ASN A 6 4.22 -4.10 4.22
CA ASN A 6 3.71 -5.46 4.00
C ASN A 6 2.98 -5.62 2.66
N LYS A 7 3.26 -6.72 1.97
CA LYS A 7 2.55 -7.12 0.75
C LYS A 7 1.17 -7.65 1.13
N VAL A 8 0.13 -7.12 0.50
CA VAL A 8 -1.26 -7.54 0.74
C VAL A 8 -1.83 -8.08 -0.58
N PRO A 9 -1.82 -9.40 -0.83
CA PRO A 9 -2.31 -9.98 -2.08
C PRO A 9 -3.82 -9.75 -2.24
N LYS A 10 -4.26 -9.48 -3.48
CA LYS A 10 -5.68 -9.28 -3.82
C LYS A 10 -5.89 -9.44 -5.34
N LYS A 11 -7.11 -9.80 -5.75
CA LYS A 11 -7.49 -9.92 -7.17
C LYS A 11 -7.65 -8.53 -7.81
N LEU A 12 -7.54 -8.44 -9.14
CA LEU A 12 -7.61 -7.16 -9.86
C LEU A 12 -8.94 -6.41 -9.69
N HIS A 13 -10.05 -7.13 -9.49
CA HIS A 13 -11.35 -6.52 -9.22
C HIS A 13 -11.49 -5.97 -7.79
N VAL A 14 -10.59 -6.32 -6.88
CA VAL A 14 -10.60 -5.75 -5.52
C VAL A 14 -9.99 -4.35 -5.59
N ARG A 15 -10.87 -3.35 -5.53
CA ARG A 15 -10.51 -1.92 -5.63
C ARG A 15 -10.16 -1.29 -4.29
N TRP A 16 -10.51 -1.93 -3.18
CA TRP A 16 -10.22 -1.43 -1.85
C TRP A 16 -8.97 -2.09 -1.25
N HIS A 17 -8.15 -1.33 -0.53
CA HIS A 17 -6.98 -1.79 0.18
C HIS A 17 -7.25 -1.76 1.68
N ASP A 18 -7.54 -2.93 2.25
CA ASP A 18 -7.50 -3.15 3.70
C ASP A 18 -6.25 -3.94 4.06
N CYS A 19 -5.38 -3.34 4.88
CA CYS A 19 -4.16 -3.97 5.34
C CYS A 19 -4.38 -4.67 6.69
N PRO A 20 -4.27 -6.00 6.78
CA PRO A 20 -4.46 -6.74 8.03
C PRO A 20 -3.31 -6.55 9.03
N HIS A 21 -2.18 -5.98 8.60
CA HIS A 21 -0.99 -5.81 9.43
C HIS A 21 -0.97 -4.47 10.17
N CYS A 22 -1.60 -3.43 9.63
CA CYS A 22 -1.51 -2.07 10.18
C CYS A 22 -2.82 -1.28 10.16
N GLY A 23 -3.93 -1.88 9.71
CA GLY A 23 -5.24 -1.23 9.66
C GLY A 23 -5.43 -0.16 8.57
N CYS A 24 -4.44 0.02 7.69
CA CYS A 24 -4.53 0.97 6.58
C CYS A 24 -5.68 0.57 5.63
N SER A 25 -6.66 1.47 5.47
CA SER A 25 -7.91 1.26 4.73
C SER A 25 -8.18 2.42 3.78
N LEU A 26 -8.07 2.19 2.47
CA LEU A 26 -8.27 3.20 1.42
C LEU A 26 -8.42 2.56 0.04
N ASP A 27 -8.74 3.35 -0.99
CA ASP A 27 -8.70 2.88 -2.37
C ASP A 27 -7.31 2.33 -2.77
N ARG A 28 -7.30 1.20 -3.47
CA ARG A 28 -6.08 0.48 -3.90
C ARG A 28 -5.19 1.35 -4.78
N ASP A 29 -5.76 2.10 -5.71
CA ASP A 29 -4.99 2.90 -6.66
C ASP A 29 -4.40 4.12 -5.95
N HIS A 30 -5.12 4.69 -4.97
CA HIS A 30 -4.55 5.72 -4.08
C HIS A 30 -3.37 5.16 -3.25
N ASN A 31 -3.53 3.98 -2.63
CA ASN A 31 -2.43 3.30 -1.93
C ASN A 31 -1.23 3.02 -2.87
N ALA A 32 -1.50 2.60 -4.11
CA ALA A 32 -0.45 2.38 -5.12
C ALA A 32 0.27 3.68 -5.50
N ALA A 33 -0.46 4.78 -5.71
CA ALA A 33 0.10 6.09 -6.01
C ALA A 33 1.04 6.58 -4.90
N ILE A 34 0.68 6.38 -3.63
CA ILE A 34 1.58 6.70 -2.51
C ILE A 34 2.87 5.87 -2.58
N ASN A 35 2.79 4.56 -2.86
CA ASN A 35 4.00 3.73 -3.01
C ASN A 35 4.88 4.24 -4.16
N ILE A 36 4.30 4.62 -5.30
CA ILE A 36 5.02 5.16 -6.46
C ILE A 36 5.71 6.49 -6.09
N ARG A 37 4.98 7.41 -5.45
CA ARG A 37 5.51 8.69 -4.99
C ARG A 37 6.68 8.50 -4.02
N ASN A 38 6.54 7.62 -3.03
CA ASN A 38 7.57 7.37 -2.04
C ASN A 38 8.84 6.81 -2.71
N ARG A 39 8.69 5.84 -3.62
CA ARG A 39 9.82 5.29 -4.40
C ARG A 39 10.51 6.36 -5.25
N ALA A 40 9.75 7.23 -5.91
CA ALA A 40 10.31 8.32 -6.71
C ALA A 40 11.10 9.33 -5.85
N ALA A 41 10.68 9.54 -4.60
CA ALA A 41 11.36 10.41 -3.64
C ALA A 41 12.50 9.71 -2.87
N GLY A 42 12.84 8.45 -3.18
CA GLY A 42 13.89 7.69 -2.49
C GLY A 42 13.48 7.13 -1.12
N PHE A 43 12.19 7.20 -0.77
CA PHE A 43 11.67 6.62 0.46
C PHE A 43 11.18 5.19 0.21
N GLU A 44 11.76 4.22 0.92
CA GLU A 44 11.24 2.86 0.99
C GLU A 44 10.43 2.66 2.27
N VAL A 45 9.21 2.14 2.13
CA VAL A 45 8.39 1.79 3.29
C VAL A 45 8.87 0.43 3.82
N THR A 46 9.69 0.45 4.86
CA THR A 46 10.18 -0.76 5.53
C THR A 46 9.02 -1.56 6.12
N VAL A 47 9.13 -2.89 6.04
CA VAL A 47 8.15 -3.81 6.63
C VAL A 47 8.18 -3.66 8.15
N ARG A 48 7.04 -3.34 8.75
CA ARG A 48 6.80 -3.30 10.19
C ARG A 48 5.60 -4.15 10.56
#